data_AF-A0A6G8BYI6-F1
#
_entry.id   AF-A0A6G8BYI6-F1
#
_cell.length_a   1.000
_cell.length_b   1.000
_cell.length_c   1.000
_cell.angle_alpha   90.00
_cell.angle_beta   90.00
_cell.angle_gamma   90.00
#
_symmetry.space_group_name_H-M   'P 1'
#
loop_
_entity.id
_entity.type
_entity.pdbx_description
1 polymer ?
#
loop_
_entity_poly.entity_id
_entity_poly.type
_entity_poly.pdbx_seq_one_letter_code
_entity_poly.pdbx_strand_id
1 'polypeptide(L)'
;MQSNDCLGVTEFGAAFGTKVVLADLEFTLARNTITVLMGPSGSGKSTILHSLAGTYVDHPRYRSWGEVRYLGQPLSETNRPQLVQQRVRVVSGTVQDALVEHVREQLSLSPVALRQWCVDYLRDGGFPDLESLLDQPFTELTDVQMRAVAILREAAPKPALLLIDEPTAELDDYDAFLLVDLMRQLSRTMSLLVVTHHQKQARRLAHRVILVAGGRIQEARNTEDFFNAPITDAGAQFIRTGNCAVASLDADPLTLAEGVPAPAPLPAQALVDQAPRPDTEPAAMTATSLPGALPTLNAGLQIAPAAMASSSGPTGFLWVVPGTLAGAAMPGVVDDIDHDLALLKRVGITTLITLTERDIDQEALARHELKNVHLPVYDREAPSLGQIQMLLKRMEILVGRGEVLAVHCLGGLGRTGTVLTAWLIREGLTAQEALRRVRLLDPRYVQSAEQEAFLQQYEELILQKII
;
A
#
# COMPACT_ATOMS: atom_id res chain seq x y z
N MET A 1 -37.16 7.28 17.09
CA MET A 1 -36.09 8.16 16.58
C MET A 1 -35.43 7.41 15.44
N GLN A 2 -35.77 7.71 14.19
CA GLN A 2 -35.05 7.12 13.06
C GLN A 2 -33.63 7.68 13.09
N SER A 3 -32.62 6.81 13.08
CA SER A 3 -31.21 7.21 13.06
C SER A 3 -30.97 8.12 11.86
N ASN A 4 -30.29 9.25 12.08
CA ASN A 4 -29.96 10.25 11.05
C ASN A 4 -28.70 9.85 10.24
N ASP A 5 -28.34 8.57 10.28
CA ASP A 5 -27.10 8.05 9.70
C ASP A 5 -27.35 7.55 8.28
N CYS A 6 -26.38 7.74 7.39
CA CYS A 6 -26.39 7.15 6.06
C CYS A 6 -25.73 5.78 6.04
N LEU A 7 -24.82 5.51 6.98
CA LEU A 7 -24.10 4.24 7.10
C LEU A 7 -23.95 3.86 8.58
N GLY A 8 -24.25 2.60 8.91
CA GLY A 8 -23.89 1.99 10.18
C GLY A 8 -23.06 0.73 9.95
N VAL A 9 -21.96 0.60 10.69
CA VAL A 9 -21.02 -0.51 10.62
C VAL A 9 -20.91 -1.09 12.03
N THR A 10 -21.16 -2.39 12.18
CA THR A 10 -21.18 -3.11 13.47
C THR A 10 -20.33 -4.37 13.37
N GLU A 11 -19.36 -4.52 14.28
CA GLU A 11 -18.45 -5.67 14.36
C GLU A 11 -17.80 -6.07 13.01
N PHE A 12 -17.58 -5.09 12.14
CA PHE A 12 -17.11 -5.37 10.80
C PHE A 12 -15.64 -5.78 10.79
N GLY A 13 -15.32 -6.82 10.04
CA GLY A 13 -13.93 -7.17 9.78
C GLY A 13 -13.71 -7.72 8.38
N ALA A 14 -12.44 -7.78 8.01
CA ALA A 14 -12.01 -8.18 6.68
C ALA A 14 -10.67 -8.92 6.72
N ALA A 15 -10.57 -9.96 5.90
CA ALA A 15 -9.38 -10.80 5.76
C ALA A 15 -9.11 -11.15 4.28
N PHE A 16 -7.83 -11.43 3.99
CA PHE A 16 -7.38 -11.98 2.72
C PHE A 16 -6.64 -13.30 2.98
N GLY A 17 -7.33 -14.42 2.72
CA GLY A 17 -6.85 -15.75 3.11
C GLY A 17 -6.74 -15.85 4.62
N THR A 18 -5.55 -16.19 5.12
CA THR A 18 -5.25 -16.27 6.56
C THR A 18 -4.93 -14.93 7.20
N LYS A 19 -4.67 -13.88 6.40
CA LYS A 19 -4.29 -12.57 6.93
C LYS A 19 -5.52 -11.74 7.24
N VAL A 20 -5.74 -11.46 8.52
CA VAL A 20 -6.76 -10.51 8.98
C VAL A 20 -6.24 -9.08 8.87
N VAL A 21 -6.99 -8.22 8.19
CA VAL A 21 -6.64 -6.81 7.98
C VAL A 21 -7.43 -5.89 8.90
N LEU A 22 -8.70 -6.21 9.12
CA LEU A 22 -9.63 -5.42 9.94
C LEU A 22 -10.34 -6.34 10.93
N ALA A 23 -10.52 -5.87 12.17
CA ALA A 23 -11.25 -6.59 13.20
C ALA A 23 -12.16 -5.65 14.01
N ASP A 24 -13.42 -6.06 14.17
CA ASP A 24 -14.47 -5.44 14.99
C ASP A 24 -14.55 -3.91 14.84
N LEU A 25 -14.65 -3.43 13.62
CA LEU A 25 -14.90 -2.02 13.35
C LEU A 25 -16.36 -1.70 13.67
N GLU A 26 -16.56 -0.67 14.48
CA GLU A 26 -17.88 -0.15 14.85
C GLU A 26 -17.91 1.37 14.71
N PHE A 27 -18.76 1.88 13.82
CA PHE A 27 -18.95 3.31 13.61
C PHE A 27 -20.21 3.62 12.81
N THR A 28 -20.69 4.85 12.94
CA THR A 28 -21.78 5.40 12.12
C THR A 28 -21.33 6.66 11.39
N LEU A 29 -21.92 6.91 10.23
CA LEU A 29 -21.72 8.12 9.43
C LEU A 29 -23.03 8.90 9.34
N ALA A 30 -23.01 10.13 9.83
CA ALA A 30 -24.15 11.04 9.77
C ALA A 30 -24.34 11.57 8.34
N ARG A 31 -25.61 11.81 7.97
CA ARG A 31 -25.95 12.40 6.67
C ARG A 31 -25.38 13.81 6.50
N ASN A 32 -24.96 14.14 5.28
CA ASN A 32 -24.49 15.48 4.89
C ASN A 32 -23.33 15.99 5.77
N THR A 33 -22.46 15.07 6.19
CA THR A 33 -21.24 15.39 6.92
C THR A 33 -20.03 14.81 6.21
N ILE A 34 -18.87 15.41 6.45
CA ILE A 34 -17.60 14.85 6.01
C ILE A 34 -16.94 14.16 7.19
N THR A 35 -16.78 12.85 7.08
CA THR A 35 -15.97 12.07 8.01
C THR A 35 -14.64 11.76 7.33
N VAL A 36 -13.54 12.01 8.04
CA VAL A 36 -12.20 11.69 7.57
C VAL A 36 -11.67 10.47 8.31
N LEU A 37 -11.24 9.47 7.54
CA LEU A 37 -10.57 8.28 8.03
C LEU A 37 -9.06 8.51 7.99
N MET A 38 -8.46 8.60 9.17
CA MET A 38 -7.02 8.83 9.35
C MET A 38 -6.33 7.60 9.91
N GLY A 39 -5.01 7.57 9.77
CA GLY A 39 -4.16 6.57 10.40
C GLY A 39 -2.92 6.23 9.60
N PRO A 40 -1.97 5.49 10.18
CA PRO A 40 -0.71 5.12 9.52
C PRO A 40 -0.92 4.38 8.19
N SER A 41 0.06 4.42 7.30
CA SER A 41 0.03 3.61 6.08
C SER A 41 -0.09 2.13 6.44
N GLY A 42 -0.92 1.37 5.69
CA GLY A 42 -1.15 -0.04 5.95
C GLY A 42 -2.12 -0.37 7.10
N SER A 43 -2.78 0.62 7.72
CA SER A 43 -3.75 0.36 8.80
C SER A 43 -5.10 -0.22 8.36
N GLY A 44 -5.32 -0.42 7.05
CA GLY A 44 -6.55 -0.99 6.50
C GLY A 44 -7.60 0.02 6.03
N LYS A 45 -7.27 1.32 5.95
CA LYS A 45 -8.18 2.39 5.50
C LYS A 45 -8.77 2.16 4.10
N SER A 46 -7.93 1.92 3.10
CA SER A 46 -8.39 1.57 1.74
C SER A 46 -9.18 0.27 1.74
N THR A 47 -8.80 -0.71 2.58
CA THR A 47 -9.57 -1.95 2.73
C THR A 47 -10.99 -1.68 3.24
N ILE A 48 -11.20 -0.72 4.15
CA ILE A 48 -12.54 -0.30 4.59
C ILE A 48 -13.33 0.23 3.39
N LEU A 49 -12.79 1.21 2.64
CA LEU A 49 -13.48 1.82 1.51
C LEU A 49 -13.86 0.80 0.43
N HIS A 50 -12.90 -0.01 0.00
CA HIS A 50 -13.14 -1.04 -1.02
C HIS A 50 -14.11 -2.14 -0.57
N SER A 51 -14.11 -2.47 0.73
CA SER A 51 -15.10 -3.39 1.30
C SER A 51 -16.51 -2.81 1.23
N LEU A 52 -16.67 -1.55 1.63
CA LEU A 52 -17.97 -0.85 1.61
C LEU A 52 -18.47 -0.62 0.18
N ALA A 53 -17.57 -0.35 -0.77
CA ALA A 53 -17.89 -0.21 -2.19
C ALA A 53 -18.11 -1.56 -2.90
N GLY A 54 -17.86 -2.68 -2.22
CA GLY A 54 -17.96 -4.02 -2.81
C GLY A 54 -16.95 -4.29 -3.94
N THR A 55 -15.78 -3.64 -3.94
CA THR A 55 -14.73 -3.87 -4.95
C THR A 55 -14.07 -5.25 -4.79
N TYR A 56 -14.11 -5.84 -3.59
CA TYR A 56 -13.48 -7.13 -3.30
C TYR A 56 -14.44 -8.33 -3.34
N VAL A 57 -15.72 -8.14 -3.68
CA VAL A 57 -16.74 -9.22 -3.61
C VAL A 57 -16.32 -10.45 -4.42
N ASP A 58 -15.69 -10.26 -5.58
CA ASP A 58 -15.24 -11.35 -6.46
C ASP A 58 -13.81 -11.83 -6.17
N HIS A 59 -13.12 -11.23 -5.20
CA HIS A 59 -11.73 -11.59 -4.93
C HIS A 59 -11.68 -12.94 -4.18
N PRO A 60 -11.01 -13.98 -4.71
CA PRO A 60 -11.15 -15.36 -4.24
C PRO A 60 -10.69 -15.59 -2.80
N ARG A 61 -9.80 -14.74 -2.30
CA ARG A 61 -9.30 -14.80 -0.91
C ARG A 61 -9.99 -13.82 0.03
N TYR A 62 -10.84 -12.93 -0.48
CA TYR A 62 -11.45 -11.90 0.35
C TYR A 62 -12.60 -12.48 1.18
N ARG A 63 -12.63 -12.11 2.45
CA ARG A 63 -13.71 -12.46 3.37
C ARG A 63 -14.00 -11.28 4.26
N SER A 64 -15.27 -11.01 4.48
CA SER A 64 -15.74 -10.04 5.46
C SER A 64 -16.77 -10.65 6.39
N TRP A 65 -16.96 -10.04 7.55
CA TRP A 65 -17.96 -10.40 8.53
C TRP A 65 -18.49 -9.14 9.24
N GLY A 66 -19.42 -9.32 10.17
CA GLY A 66 -20.16 -8.23 10.80
C GLY A 66 -21.32 -7.74 9.94
N GLU A 67 -21.90 -6.61 10.34
CA GLU A 67 -23.09 -6.03 9.71
C GLU A 67 -22.80 -4.61 9.21
N VAL A 68 -23.16 -4.36 7.96
CA VAL A 68 -23.12 -3.02 7.35
C VAL A 68 -24.50 -2.67 6.85
N ARG A 69 -25.04 -1.54 7.32
CA ARG A 69 -26.32 -0.97 6.87
C ARG A 69 -26.07 0.34 6.15
N TYR A 70 -26.42 0.39 4.87
CA TYR A 70 -26.43 1.60 4.06
C TYR A 70 -27.87 2.04 3.84
N LEU A 71 -28.19 3.29 4.21
CA LEU A 71 -29.55 3.84 4.19
C LEU A 71 -30.57 2.98 4.97
N GLY A 72 -30.12 2.38 6.08
CA GLY A 72 -30.92 1.52 6.94
C GLY A 72 -31.13 0.09 6.41
N GLN A 73 -30.71 -0.19 5.18
CA GLN A 73 -30.79 -1.51 4.54
C GLN A 73 -29.43 -2.20 4.55
N PRO A 74 -29.37 -3.55 4.58
CA PRO A 74 -28.10 -4.27 4.44
C PRO A 74 -27.35 -3.87 3.16
N LEU A 75 -26.03 -3.84 3.24
CA LEU A 75 -25.16 -3.62 2.08
C LEU A 75 -25.37 -4.73 1.05
N SER A 76 -25.52 -4.36 -0.22
CA SER A 76 -25.69 -5.31 -1.32
C SER A 76 -25.06 -4.77 -2.62
N GLU A 77 -25.07 -5.57 -3.69
CA GLU A 77 -24.56 -5.14 -5.01
C GLU A 77 -25.27 -3.89 -5.55
N THR A 78 -26.57 -3.76 -5.27
CA THR A 78 -27.42 -2.65 -5.72
C THR A 78 -27.58 -1.55 -4.67
N ASN A 79 -27.25 -1.83 -3.41
CA ASN A 79 -27.33 -0.88 -2.29
C ASN A 79 -25.96 -0.71 -1.65
N ARG A 80 -25.10 0.09 -2.29
CA ARG A 80 -23.74 0.41 -1.83
C ARG A 80 -23.34 1.84 -2.16
N PRO A 81 -22.42 2.44 -1.39
CA PRO A 81 -21.86 3.75 -1.70
C PRO A 81 -20.93 3.71 -2.93
N GLN A 82 -20.73 4.87 -3.54
CA GLN A 82 -19.80 5.05 -4.67
C GLN A 82 -18.38 5.31 -4.18
N LEU A 83 -17.37 4.90 -4.96
CA LEU A 83 -15.96 5.02 -4.60
C LEU A 83 -15.14 5.75 -5.67
N VAL A 84 -14.51 6.84 -5.25
CA VAL A 84 -13.38 7.47 -5.95
C VAL A 84 -12.10 6.79 -5.49
N GLN A 85 -11.47 6.05 -6.39
CA GLN A 85 -10.21 5.34 -6.11
C GLN A 85 -9.02 6.32 -6.12
N GLN A 86 -7.99 6.02 -5.33
CA GLN A 86 -6.74 6.80 -5.28
C GLN A 86 -6.09 6.93 -6.66
N ARG A 87 -6.06 5.84 -7.43
CA ARG A 87 -5.67 5.88 -8.84
C ARG A 87 -6.90 6.18 -9.67
N VAL A 88 -6.86 7.30 -10.36
CA VAL A 88 -7.96 7.70 -11.23
C VAL A 88 -8.08 6.67 -12.37
N ARG A 89 -9.27 6.07 -12.50
CA ARG A 89 -9.59 5.24 -13.66
C ARG A 89 -9.61 6.12 -14.89
N VAL A 90 -8.64 5.92 -15.78
CA VAL A 90 -8.60 6.57 -17.09
C VAL A 90 -9.84 6.16 -17.87
N VAL A 91 -10.63 7.15 -18.27
CA VAL A 91 -11.79 6.96 -19.13
C VAL A 91 -11.36 7.15 -20.57
N SER A 92 -11.70 6.20 -21.43
CA SER A 92 -11.58 6.38 -22.87
C SER A 92 -12.64 7.38 -23.34
N GLY A 93 -12.20 8.53 -23.85
CA GLY A 93 -13.10 9.55 -24.38
C GLY A 93 -12.77 10.95 -23.90
N THR A 94 -13.77 11.83 -24.01
CA THR A 94 -13.62 13.24 -23.65
C THR A 94 -13.89 13.50 -22.16
N VAL A 95 -13.53 14.68 -21.66
CA VAL A 95 -13.90 15.13 -20.31
C VAL A 95 -15.42 15.10 -20.11
N GLN A 96 -16.19 15.51 -21.13
CA GLN A 96 -17.65 15.43 -21.08
C GLN A 96 -18.12 13.97 -20.92
N ASP A 97 -17.53 13.03 -21.68
CA ASP A 97 -17.88 11.61 -21.59
C ASP A 97 -17.61 11.04 -20.20
N ALA A 98 -16.48 11.41 -19.60
CA ALA A 98 -16.14 11.03 -18.23
C ALA A 98 -17.14 11.59 -17.20
N LEU A 99 -17.51 12.87 -17.29
CA LEU A 99 -18.44 13.49 -16.33
C LEU A 99 -19.83 12.84 -16.32
N VAL A 100 -20.34 12.45 -17.49
CA VAL A 100 -21.71 11.94 -17.63
C VAL A 100 -21.80 10.41 -17.58
N GLU A 101 -20.68 9.70 -17.36
CA GLU A 101 -20.57 8.24 -17.44
C GLU A 101 -21.71 7.51 -16.71
N HIS A 102 -22.05 7.96 -15.50
CA HIS A 102 -23.06 7.32 -14.65
C HIS A 102 -24.47 7.92 -14.76
N VAL A 103 -24.64 9.04 -15.47
CA VAL A 103 -25.90 9.82 -15.47
C VAL A 103 -26.47 10.07 -16.87
N ARG A 104 -25.73 9.77 -17.94
CA ARG A 104 -26.13 10.05 -19.33
C ARG A 104 -27.52 9.50 -19.66
N GLU A 105 -27.77 8.24 -19.33
CA GLU A 105 -29.05 7.58 -19.59
C GLU A 105 -30.19 8.17 -18.75
N GLN A 106 -29.92 8.45 -17.47
CA GLN A 106 -30.90 9.01 -16.53
C GLN A 106 -31.31 10.44 -16.91
N LEU A 107 -30.36 11.24 -17.39
CA LEU A 107 -30.60 12.62 -17.78
C LEU A 107 -31.43 12.73 -19.08
N SER A 108 -31.21 11.82 -20.05
CA SER A 108 -31.95 11.79 -21.32
C SER A 108 -32.02 13.17 -22.03
N LEU A 109 -30.94 13.95 -21.95
CA LEU A 109 -30.85 15.31 -22.50
C LEU A 109 -30.39 15.31 -23.96
N SER A 110 -30.75 16.35 -24.71
CA SER A 110 -30.17 16.62 -26.03
C SER A 110 -28.67 16.95 -25.89
N PRO A 111 -27.85 16.81 -26.95
CA PRO A 111 -26.42 17.10 -26.86
C PRO A 111 -26.10 18.52 -26.36
N VAL A 112 -26.90 19.52 -26.78
CA VAL A 112 -26.74 20.91 -26.33
C VAL A 112 -27.09 21.06 -24.84
N ALA A 113 -28.20 20.45 -24.41
CA ALA A 113 -28.61 20.51 -23.00
C ALA A 113 -27.67 19.72 -22.09
N LEU A 114 -27.13 18.59 -22.57
CA LEU A 114 -26.14 17.79 -21.84
C LEU A 114 -24.83 18.56 -21.65
N ARG A 115 -24.37 19.26 -22.70
CA ARG A 115 -23.19 20.13 -22.59
C ARG A 115 -23.43 21.23 -21.57
N GLN A 116 -24.57 21.91 -21.63
CA GLN A 116 -24.92 22.96 -20.66
C GLN A 116 -24.98 22.41 -19.22
N TRP A 117 -25.55 21.22 -19.05
CA TRP A 117 -25.56 20.54 -17.75
C TRP A 117 -24.14 20.29 -17.22
N CYS A 118 -23.20 19.86 -18.07
CA CYS A 118 -21.80 19.66 -17.68
C CYS A 118 -21.15 20.98 -17.24
N VAL A 119 -21.40 22.07 -17.97
CA VAL A 119 -20.88 23.41 -17.64
C VAL A 119 -21.39 23.86 -16.28
N ASP A 120 -22.69 23.76 -16.04
CA ASP A 120 -23.29 24.17 -14.78
C ASP A 120 -22.76 23.30 -13.63
N TYR A 121 -22.61 21.99 -13.86
CA TYR A 121 -22.09 21.06 -12.87
C TYR A 121 -20.61 21.30 -12.51
N LEU A 122 -19.77 21.61 -13.50
CA LEU A 122 -18.38 21.99 -13.29
C LEU A 122 -18.25 23.31 -12.52
N ARG A 123 -19.09 24.29 -12.83
CA ARG A 123 -19.13 25.58 -12.14
C ARG A 123 -19.56 25.42 -10.69
N ASP A 124 -20.60 24.63 -10.44
CA ASP A 124 -21.09 24.31 -9.10
C ASP A 124 -20.08 23.54 -8.25
N GLY A 125 -19.18 22.78 -8.90
CA GLY A 125 -18.07 22.07 -8.27
C GLY A 125 -16.78 22.89 -8.13
N GLY A 126 -16.77 24.16 -8.55
CA GLY A 126 -15.60 25.05 -8.41
C GLY A 126 -14.51 24.87 -9.47
N PHE A 127 -14.79 24.20 -10.60
CA PHE A 127 -13.85 24.00 -11.71
C PHE A 127 -14.39 24.58 -13.03
N PRO A 128 -14.70 25.89 -13.11
CA PRO A 128 -15.24 26.50 -14.33
C PRO A 128 -14.26 26.43 -15.52
N ASP A 129 -12.94 26.40 -15.27
CA ASP A 129 -11.93 26.37 -16.33
C ASP A 129 -12.00 25.09 -17.18
N LEU A 130 -12.56 24.00 -16.63
CA LEU A 130 -12.80 22.74 -17.34
C LEU A 130 -13.88 22.84 -18.43
N GLU A 131 -14.70 23.90 -18.43
CA GLU A 131 -15.70 24.17 -19.47
C GLU A 131 -15.07 24.19 -20.88
N SER A 132 -13.89 24.81 -20.99
CA SER A 132 -13.18 24.89 -22.28
C SER A 132 -12.50 23.58 -22.70
N LEU A 133 -12.41 22.61 -21.79
CA LEU A 133 -11.75 21.33 -22.00
C LEU A 133 -12.74 20.16 -22.19
N LEU A 134 -14.05 20.42 -22.23
CA LEU A 134 -15.08 19.38 -22.31
C LEU A 134 -14.88 18.39 -23.47
N ASP A 135 -14.35 18.87 -24.60
CA ASP A 135 -14.12 18.06 -25.81
C ASP A 135 -12.71 17.45 -25.88
N GLN A 136 -11.83 17.77 -24.91
CA GLN A 136 -10.48 17.22 -24.87
C GLN A 136 -10.47 15.80 -24.31
N PRO A 137 -9.48 14.97 -24.70
CA PRO A 137 -9.25 13.68 -24.08
C PRO A 137 -9.04 13.81 -22.58
N PHE A 138 -9.68 12.94 -21.79
CA PHE A 138 -9.53 12.92 -20.33
C PHE A 138 -8.06 12.80 -19.87
N THR A 139 -7.23 12.12 -20.66
CA THR A 139 -5.80 11.91 -20.39
C THR A 139 -4.94 13.16 -20.55
N GLU A 140 -5.45 14.23 -21.15
CA GLU A 140 -4.72 15.50 -21.35
C GLU A 140 -4.91 16.48 -20.18
N LEU A 141 -5.77 16.14 -19.21
CA LEU A 141 -5.98 16.93 -18.00
C LEU A 141 -4.76 16.90 -17.08
N THR A 142 -4.57 17.98 -16.31
CA THR A 142 -3.63 17.97 -15.18
C THR A 142 -4.08 17.02 -14.08
N ASP A 143 -3.19 16.60 -13.18
CA ASP A 143 -3.53 15.65 -12.11
C ASP A 143 -4.69 16.13 -11.23
N VAL A 144 -4.70 17.42 -10.86
CA VAL A 144 -5.79 18.02 -10.07
C VAL A 144 -7.11 18.03 -10.84
N GLN A 145 -7.09 18.36 -12.13
CA GLN A 145 -8.26 18.37 -13.00
C GLN A 145 -8.82 16.96 -13.18
N MET A 146 -7.95 15.99 -13.43
CA MET A 146 -8.29 14.58 -13.60
C MET A 146 -8.99 14.03 -12.35
N ARG A 147 -8.49 14.37 -11.16
CA ARG A 147 -9.09 14.00 -9.87
C ARG A 147 -10.41 14.72 -9.61
N ALA A 148 -10.50 16.00 -9.93
CA ALA A 148 -11.74 16.76 -9.80
C ALA A 148 -12.86 16.14 -10.65
N VAL A 149 -12.56 15.82 -11.92
CA VAL A 149 -13.51 15.14 -12.82
C VAL A 149 -13.87 13.75 -12.30
N ALA A 150 -12.91 12.98 -11.78
CA ALA A 150 -13.18 11.68 -11.19
C ALA A 150 -14.13 11.78 -9.99
N ILE A 151 -13.90 12.73 -9.07
CA ILE A 151 -14.79 12.97 -7.93
C ILE A 151 -16.18 13.38 -8.40
N LEU A 152 -16.26 14.35 -9.32
CA LEU A 152 -17.53 14.86 -9.85
C LEU A 152 -18.32 13.77 -10.59
N ARG A 153 -17.65 12.89 -11.34
CA ARG A 153 -18.26 11.74 -12.02
C ARG A 153 -18.91 10.78 -11.04
N GLU A 154 -18.22 10.40 -9.97
CA GLU A 154 -18.78 9.49 -8.96
C GLU A 154 -19.88 10.17 -8.12
N ALA A 155 -19.79 11.49 -7.95
CA ALA A 155 -20.78 12.31 -7.26
C ALA A 155 -22.05 12.59 -8.10
N ALA A 156 -21.97 12.51 -9.44
CA ALA A 156 -23.05 12.93 -10.35
C ALA A 156 -24.39 12.21 -10.11
N PRO A 157 -24.44 10.90 -9.81
CA PRO A 157 -25.68 10.20 -9.44
C PRO A 157 -26.29 10.64 -8.10
N LYS A 158 -25.62 11.53 -7.36
CA LYS A 158 -26.00 12.00 -6.03
C LYS A 158 -26.16 10.85 -5.02
N PRO A 159 -25.12 10.02 -4.82
CA PRO A 159 -25.17 8.97 -3.81
C PRO A 159 -25.34 9.58 -2.42
N ALA A 160 -25.99 8.86 -1.49
CA ALA A 160 -26.12 9.35 -0.12
C ALA A 160 -24.78 9.38 0.63
N LEU A 161 -23.83 8.54 0.21
CA LEU A 161 -22.46 8.51 0.71
C LEU A 161 -21.49 8.32 -0.47
N LEU A 162 -20.50 9.22 -0.56
CA LEU A 162 -19.37 9.14 -1.46
C LEU A 162 -18.11 8.78 -0.68
N LEU A 163 -17.43 7.72 -1.11
CA LEU A 163 -16.14 7.28 -0.56
C LEU A 163 -15.01 7.84 -1.43
N ILE A 164 -13.97 8.40 -0.81
CA ILE A 164 -12.84 8.99 -1.53
C ILE A 164 -11.54 8.55 -0.90
N ASP A 165 -10.69 7.85 -1.67
CA ASP A 165 -9.40 7.35 -1.19
C ASP A 165 -8.24 8.27 -1.58
N GLU A 166 -7.61 8.91 -0.59
CA GLU A 166 -6.42 9.77 -0.74
C GLU A 166 -6.51 10.80 -1.91
N PRO A 167 -7.54 11.67 -1.94
CA PRO A 167 -7.83 12.53 -3.10
C PRO A 167 -6.71 13.52 -3.44
N THR A 168 -5.84 13.83 -2.48
CA THR A 168 -4.81 14.86 -2.60
C THR A 168 -3.39 14.30 -2.55
N ALA A 169 -3.22 12.97 -2.57
CA ALA A 169 -1.89 12.37 -2.55
C ALA A 169 -1.03 12.91 -3.69
N GLU A 170 0.26 13.18 -3.48
CA GLU A 170 1.18 13.62 -4.55
C GLU A 170 0.84 14.99 -5.19
N LEU A 171 -0.19 15.72 -4.70
CA LEU A 171 -0.48 17.08 -5.13
C LEU A 171 0.23 18.10 -4.23
N ASP A 172 0.47 19.29 -4.77
CA ASP A 172 0.92 20.42 -3.98
C ASP A 172 -0.20 20.99 -3.08
N ASP A 173 0.17 21.92 -2.19
CA ASP A 173 -0.76 22.52 -1.22
C ASP A 173 -1.90 23.33 -1.88
N TYR A 174 -1.67 23.89 -3.07
CA TYR A 174 -2.66 24.70 -3.79
C TYR A 174 -3.69 23.81 -4.49
N ASP A 175 -3.22 22.81 -5.24
CA ASP A 175 -4.08 21.84 -5.92
C ASP A 175 -4.90 21.01 -4.92
N ALA A 176 -4.29 20.62 -3.80
CA ALA A 176 -5.00 19.97 -2.71
C ALA A 176 -6.11 20.86 -2.12
N PHE A 177 -5.89 22.19 -2.05
CA PHE A 177 -6.89 23.13 -1.58
C PHE A 177 -8.12 23.18 -2.52
N LEU A 178 -7.92 23.14 -3.84
CA LEU A 178 -9.02 23.11 -4.81
C LEU A 178 -9.92 21.88 -4.61
N LEU A 179 -9.32 20.69 -4.44
CA LEU A 179 -10.08 19.46 -4.19
C LEU A 179 -10.78 19.47 -2.82
N VAL A 180 -10.16 20.06 -1.80
CA VAL A 180 -10.80 20.24 -0.48
C VAL A 180 -12.03 21.14 -0.59
N ASP A 181 -11.99 22.20 -1.38
CA ASP A 181 -13.16 23.07 -1.58
C ASP A 181 -14.28 22.35 -2.34
N LEU A 182 -13.95 21.61 -3.40
CA LEU A 182 -14.90 20.74 -4.12
C LEU A 182 -15.61 19.78 -3.17
N MET A 183 -14.86 19.04 -2.34
CA MET A 183 -15.46 18.10 -1.39
C MET A 183 -16.36 18.80 -0.36
N ARG A 184 -16.01 20.01 0.07
CA ARG A 184 -16.87 20.83 0.94
C ARG A 184 -18.16 21.24 0.24
N GLN A 185 -18.12 21.61 -1.03
CA GLN A 185 -19.30 21.95 -1.81
C GLN A 185 -20.23 20.73 -1.94
N LEU A 186 -19.67 19.56 -2.27
CA LEU A 186 -20.42 18.30 -2.34
C LEU A 186 -21.06 17.94 -1.00
N SER A 187 -20.38 18.19 0.12
CA SER A 187 -20.89 17.84 1.45
C SER A 187 -22.20 18.52 1.86
N ARG A 188 -22.58 19.60 1.16
CA ARG A 188 -23.85 20.30 1.39
C ARG A 188 -25.06 19.44 1.02
N THR A 189 -24.90 18.48 0.11
CA THR A 189 -25.99 17.68 -0.44
C THR A 189 -25.79 16.17 -0.31
N MET A 190 -24.58 15.72 0.03
CA MET A 190 -24.26 14.31 0.27
C MET A 190 -23.27 14.12 1.42
N SER A 191 -23.16 12.91 1.92
CA SER A 191 -22.18 12.56 2.95
C SER A 191 -20.87 12.10 2.31
N LEU A 192 -19.73 12.38 2.93
CA LEU A 192 -18.43 11.95 2.43
C LEU A 192 -17.65 11.17 3.49
N LEU A 193 -17.03 10.06 3.09
CA LEU A 193 -15.98 9.39 3.83
C LEU A 193 -14.67 9.51 3.06
N VAL A 194 -13.73 10.30 3.58
CA VAL A 194 -12.48 10.62 2.90
C VAL A 194 -11.31 10.00 3.65
N VAL A 195 -10.48 9.21 2.97
CA VAL A 195 -9.21 8.73 3.52
C VAL A 195 -8.13 9.77 3.26
N THR A 196 -7.42 10.17 4.31
CA THR A 196 -6.19 10.96 4.16
C THR A 196 -5.27 10.76 5.35
N HIS A 197 -3.96 10.80 5.10
CA HIS A 197 -2.94 10.87 6.14
C HIS A 197 -2.49 12.32 6.44
N HIS A 198 -2.96 13.32 5.68
CA HIS A 198 -2.58 14.73 5.87
C HIS A 198 -3.45 15.43 6.93
N GLN A 199 -2.90 15.63 8.12
CA GLN A 199 -3.61 16.26 9.24
C GLN A 199 -4.11 17.68 8.94
N LYS A 200 -3.37 18.49 8.17
CA LYS A 200 -3.79 19.86 7.82
C LYS A 200 -5.08 19.85 6.98
N GLN A 201 -5.18 18.92 6.04
CA GLN A 201 -6.37 18.77 5.20
C GLN A 201 -7.53 18.22 6.01
N ALA A 202 -7.30 17.20 6.84
CA ALA A 202 -8.32 16.66 7.75
C ALA A 202 -8.91 17.75 8.66
N ARG A 203 -8.08 18.61 9.27
CA ARG A 203 -8.53 19.75 10.09
C ARG A 203 -9.41 20.73 9.33
N ARG A 204 -9.15 20.95 8.03
CA ARG A 204 -9.95 21.85 7.19
C ARG A 204 -11.22 21.18 6.69
N LEU A 205 -11.15 19.93 6.30
CA LEU A 205 -12.21 19.24 5.57
C LEU A 205 -13.23 18.56 6.51
N ALA A 206 -12.75 17.93 7.59
CA ALA A 206 -13.54 17.00 8.37
C ALA A 206 -14.50 17.70 9.34
N HIS A 207 -15.70 17.14 9.47
CA HIS A 207 -16.58 17.36 10.62
C HIS A 207 -16.28 16.35 11.74
N ARG A 208 -15.93 15.12 11.33
CA ARG A 208 -15.57 14.01 12.22
C ARG A 208 -14.29 13.33 11.73
N VAL A 209 -13.50 12.84 12.67
CA VAL A 209 -12.28 12.08 12.41
C VAL A 209 -12.42 10.70 13.04
N ILE A 210 -12.07 9.67 12.26
CA ILE A 210 -11.94 8.30 12.73
C ILE A 210 -10.47 7.90 12.52
N LEU A 211 -9.77 7.58 13.61
CA LEU A 211 -8.41 7.08 13.58
C LEU A 211 -8.44 5.54 13.56
N VAL A 212 -7.85 4.96 12.51
CA VAL A 212 -7.67 3.51 12.35
C VAL A 212 -6.20 3.16 12.45
N ALA A 213 -5.88 2.27 13.38
CA ALA A 213 -4.53 1.72 13.56
C ALA A 213 -4.62 0.27 14.03
N GLY A 214 -3.66 -0.56 13.61
CA GLY A 214 -3.65 -1.98 13.96
C GLY A 214 -4.92 -2.73 13.52
N GLY A 215 -5.57 -2.31 12.44
CA GLY A 215 -6.80 -2.93 11.94
C GLY A 215 -8.06 -2.66 12.79
N ARG A 216 -8.00 -1.73 13.75
CA ARG A 216 -9.14 -1.33 14.61
C ARG A 216 -9.31 0.19 14.65
N ILE A 217 -10.51 0.64 15.02
CA ILE A 217 -10.74 2.05 15.35
C ILE A 217 -10.14 2.33 16.73
N GLN A 218 -9.24 3.30 16.79
CA GLN A 218 -8.64 3.76 18.04
C GLN A 218 -9.45 4.90 18.64
N GLU A 219 -9.91 5.84 17.81
CA GLU A 219 -10.66 7.01 18.27
C GLU A 219 -11.58 7.52 17.17
N ALA A 220 -12.82 7.88 17.49
CA ALA A 220 -13.81 8.39 16.54
C ALA A 220 -14.59 9.57 17.14
N ARG A 221 -14.26 10.80 16.74
CA ARG A 221 -14.76 12.03 17.39
C ARG A 221 -15.00 13.16 16.39
N ASN A 222 -15.58 14.27 16.87
CA ASN A 222 -15.59 15.48 16.07
C ASN A 222 -14.15 15.99 15.88
N THR A 223 -13.91 16.75 14.80
CA THR A 223 -12.56 17.16 14.41
C THR A 223 -11.86 18.00 15.47
N GLU A 224 -12.56 18.93 16.10
CA GLU A 224 -11.99 19.82 17.11
C GLU A 224 -11.51 19.04 18.33
N ASP A 225 -12.39 18.18 18.85
CA ASP A 225 -12.12 17.29 19.97
C ASP A 225 -10.93 16.36 19.70
N PHE A 226 -10.92 15.68 18.55
CA PHE A 226 -9.85 14.76 18.19
C PHE A 226 -8.50 15.47 18.22
N PHE A 227 -8.41 16.63 17.57
CA PHE A 227 -7.14 17.31 17.36
C PHE A 227 -6.66 18.17 18.53
N ASN A 228 -7.56 18.63 19.41
CA ASN A 228 -7.23 19.51 20.53
C ASN A 228 -7.21 18.77 21.87
N ALA A 229 -7.98 17.70 22.01
CA ALA A 229 -8.10 16.94 23.24
C ALA A 229 -8.26 15.43 22.95
N PRO A 230 -7.26 14.77 22.31
CA PRO A 230 -7.29 13.34 22.05
C PRO A 230 -7.42 12.58 23.37
N ILE A 231 -8.30 11.58 23.41
CA ILE A 231 -8.54 10.78 24.62
C ILE A 231 -7.76 9.47 24.63
N THR A 232 -7.18 9.08 23.49
CA THR A 232 -6.37 7.87 23.37
C THR A 232 -4.89 8.21 23.19
N ASP A 233 -4.02 7.34 23.71
CA ASP A 233 -2.57 7.47 23.51
C ASP A 233 -2.20 7.38 22.02
N ALA A 234 -2.88 6.50 21.27
CA ALA A 234 -2.73 6.37 19.82
C ALA A 234 -3.12 7.67 19.10
N GLY A 235 -4.24 8.30 19.49
CA GLY A 235 -4.67 9.60 18.97
C GLY A 235 -3.65 10.71 19.28
N ALA A 236 -3.22 10.80 20.53
CA ALA A 236 -2.25 11.80 20.97
C ALA A 236 -0.89 11.63 20.25
N GLN A 237 -0.43 10.39 20.06
CA GLN A 237 0.80 10.11 19.32
C GLN A 237 0.64 10.45 17.83
N PHE A 238 -0.46 10.00 17.20
CA PHE A 238 -0.72 10.25 15.79
C PHE A 238 -0.75 11.74 15.47
N ILE A 239 -1.36 12.57 16.31
CA ILE A 239 -1.38 14.03 16.11
C ILE A 239 0.03 14.62 16.16
N ARG A 240 0.86 14.18 17.11
CA ARG A 240 2.23 14.69 17.25
C ARG A 240 3.16 14.27 16.12
N THR A 241 3.05 13.03 15.64
CA THR A 241 4.10 12.42 14.78
C THR A 241 3.60 12.02 13.40
N GLY A 242 2.28 12.00 13.17
CA GLY A 242 1.68 11.41 11.97
C GLY A 242 1.68 9.87 11.97
N ASN A 243 2.12 9.23 13.05
CA ASN A 243 2.17 7.78 13.18
C ASN A 243 1.77 7.36 14.61
N CYS A 244 1.36 6.11 14.81
CA CYS A 244 1.06 5.58 16.13
C CYS A 244 1.60 4.15 16.27
N ALA A 245 2.19 3.85 17.42
CA ALA A 245 2.78 2.55 17.73
C ALA A 245 1.69 1.58 18.19
N VAL A 246 0.83 1.19 17.24
CA VAL A 246 -0.21 0.19 17.47
C VAL A 246 0.16 -1.07 16.70
N ALA A 247 0.26 -2.18 17.42
CA ALA A 247 0.53 -3.49 16.85
C ALA A 247 -0.50 -3.87 15.78
N SER A 248 -0.07 -4.53 14.71
CA SER A 248 -1.00 -5.15 13.77
C SER A 248 -1.71 -6.34 14.40
N LEU A 249 -2.86 -6.73 13.85
CA LEU A 249 -3.69 -7.83 14.37
C LEU A 249 -2.96 -9.18 14.40
N ASP A 250 -2.00 -9.34 13.50
CA ASP A 250 -1.14 -10.51 13.33
C ASP A 250 0.25 -10.35 13.97
N ALA A 251 0.49 -9.26 14.72
CA ALA A 251 1.77 -9.03 15.37
C ALA A 251 2.01 -10.07 16.47
N ASP A 252 3.15 -10.75 16.41
CA ASP A 252 3.58 -11.64 17.49
C ASP A 252 3.86 -10.78 18.75
N PRO A 253 3.15 -10.99 19.87
CA PRO A 253 3.35 -10.26 21.11
C PRO A 253 4.80 -10.26 21.60
N LEU A 254 5.59 -11.28 21.23
CA LEU A 254 7.00 -11.41 21.57
C LEU A 254 7.93 -10.50 20.73
N THR A 255 7.41 -9.89 19.66
CA THR A 255 8.18 -9.03 18.72
C THR A 255 7.84 -7.55 18.84
N LEU A 256 6.97 -7.18 19.79
CA LEU A 256 6.53 -5.80 19.97
C LEU A 256 7.64 -4.96 20.61
N ALA A 257 7.78 -3.72 20.14
CA ALA A 257 8.65 -2.75 20.76
C ALA A 257 8.25 -2.51 22.23
N GLU A 258 9.24 -2.21 23.06
CA GLU A 258 9.04 -1.97 24.49
C GLU A 258 8.00 -0.86 24.71
N GLY A 259 6.92 -1.17 25.44
CA GLY A 259 5.80 -0.25 25.69
C GLY A 259 4.65 -0.28 24.66
N VAL A 260 4.72 -1.10 23.60
CA VAL A 260 3.60 -1.32 22.68
C VAL A 260 2.69 -2.44 23.22
N PRO A 261 1.40 -2.18 23.48
CA PRO A 261 0.49 -3.20 23.97
C PRO A 261 0.27 -4.30 22.93
N ALA A 262 0.12 -5.54 23.40
CA ALA A 262 -0.20 -6.69 22.55
C ALA A 262 -1.54 -6.50 21.83
N PRO A 263 -1.67 -6.98 20.58
CA PRO A 263 -2.93 -6.89 19.85
C PRO A 263 -4.02 -7.65 20.62
N ALA A 264 -5.20 -7.03 20.70
CA ALA A 264 -6.37 -7.69 21.27
C ALA A 264 -6.72 -8.95 20.46
N PRO A 265 -7.22 -10.02 21.11
CA PRO A 265 -7.55 -11.26 20.42
C PRO A 265 -8.55 -11.03 19.28
N LEU A 266 -8.39 -11.83 18.23
CA LEU A 266 -9.27 -11.80 17.06
C LEU A 266 -10.66 -12.37 17.40
N PRO A 267 -11.73 -11.84 16.79
CA PRO A 267 -13.07 -12.39 16.97
C PRO A 267 -13.13 -13.82 16.39
N ALA A 268 -13.97 -14.68 16.96
CA ALA A 268 -14.11 -16.08 16.50
C ALA A 268 -14.44 -16.18 15.01
N GLN A 269 -15.20 -15.20 14.49
CA GLN A 269 -15.54 -15.10 13.07
C GLN A 269 -14.30 -14.88 12.19
N ALA A 270 -13.25 -14.24 12.69
CA ALA A 270 -11.98 -14.07 11.96
C ALA A 270 -11.16 -15.35 11.87
N LEU A 271 -11.37 -16.31 12.79
CA LEU A 271 -10.59 -17.55 12.93
C LEU A 271 -11.16 -18.74 12.15
N VAL A 272 -12.22 -18.55 11.34
CA VAL A 272 -12.84 -19.64 10.59
C VAL A 272 -11.96 -20.04 9.39
N ASP A 273 -11.36 -21.23 9.47
CA ASP A 273 -10.65 -21.90 8.37
C ASP A 273 -11.61 -22.27 7.22
N GLN A 274 -11.17 -22.11 5.98
CA GLN A 274 -11.85 -22.76 4.85
C GLN A 274 -11.55 -24.26 4.87
N ALA A 275 -12.59 -25.07 5.05
CA ALA A 275 -12.64 -26.39 4.43
C ALA A 275 -12.63 -26.22 2.89
N PRO A 276 -11.90 -27.07 2.13
CA PRO A 276 -11.91 -26.99 0.68
C PRO A 276 -13.32 -27.27 0.14
N ARG A 277 -13.77 -26.49 -0.86
CA ARG A 277 -15.00 -26.80 -1.61
C ARG A 277 -14.82 -28.12 -2.40
N PRO A 278 -15.89 -28.93 -2.58
CA PRO A 278 -15.81 -30.25 -3.18
C PRO A 278 -15.53 -30.18 -4.68
N ASP A 279 -14.81 -31.20 -5.13
CA ASP A 279 -14.28 -31.38 -6.48
C ASP A 279 -15.32 -31.19 -7.59
N THR A 280 -15.02 -30.32 -8.55
CA THR A 280 -15.48 -30.52 -9.93
C THR A 280 -14.43 -31.34 -10.65
N GLU A 281 -14.75 -32.62 -10.89
CA GLU A 281 -13.92 -33.58 -11.62
C GLU A 281 -13.51 -33.05 -13.01
N PRO A 282 -12.27 -33.32 -13.46
CA PRO A 282 -11.81 -32.98 -14.79
C PRO A 282 -12.23 -34.06 -15.82
N ALA A 283 -12.90 -33.63 -16.89
CA ALA A 283 -13.18 -34.47 -18.04
C ALA A 283 -11.87 -34.90 -18.75
N ALA A 284 -11.70 -36.21 -18.89
CA ALA A 284 -10.55 -36.83 -19.54
C ALA A 284 -10.63 -36.75 -21.07
N MET A 285 -9.56 -36.29 -21.73
CA MET A 285 -9.22 -36.69 -23.12
C MET A 285 -7.70 -36.76 -23.33
N THR A 286 -7.22 -38.01 -23.32
CA THR A 286 -6.12 -38.63 -24.09
C THR A 286 -4.82 -37.86 -24.36
N ALA A 287 -3.74 -38.40 -23.77
CA ALA A 287 -2.34 -38.07 -24.03
C ALA A 287 -1.77 -38.79 -25.27
N THR A 288 -0.94 -38.08 -26.04
CA THR A 288 0.03 -38.67 -26.97
C THR A 288 1.40 -37.95 -26.87
N SER A 289 2.32 -38.59 -26.13
CA SER A 289 3.80 -38.64 -26.22
C SER A 289 4.72 -37.39 -26.40
N LEU A 290 5.35 -36.96 -25.28
CA LEU A 290 6.81 -36.83 -24.92
C LEU A 290 7.83 -36.08 -25.82
N PRO A 291 9.04 -35.63 -25.32
CA PRO A 291 9.57 -35.53 -23.94
C PRO A 291 10.29 -34.20 -23.59
N GLY A 292 10.46 -33.91 -22.28
CA GLY A 292 11.41 -32.87 -21.82
C GLY A 292 11.12 -32.33 -20.42
N ALA A 293 11.14 -33.18 -19.40
CA ALA A 293 10.97 -32.77 -18.01
C ALA A 293 12.24 -32.10 -17.47
N LEU A 294 12.10 -30.88 -16.94
CA LEU A 294 12.99 -30.33 -15.92
C LEU A 294 12.30 -30.48 -14.55
N PRO A 295 13.03 -30.89 -13.50
CA PRO A 295 12.43 -31.35 -12.27
C PRO A 295 11.93 -30.20 -11.39
N THR A 296 10.75 -30.40 -10.82
CA THR A 296 10.28 -29.77 -9.59
C THR A 296 11.28 -29.98 -8.46
N LEU A 297 11.77 -28.89 -7.85
CA LEU A 297 12.39 -28.96 -6.53
C LEU A 297 11.31 -28.73 -5.46
N ASN A 298 11.11 -29.79 -4.69
CA ASN A 298 10.20 -29.94 -3.57
C ASN A 298 10.60 -29.11 -2.34
N ALA A 299 9.57 -28.80 -1.55
CA ALA A 299 9.51 -28.91 -0.09
C ALA A 299 10.80 -29.33 0.62
N GLY A 300 11.30 -28.45 1.50
CA GLY A 300 12.43 -28.77 2.38
C GLY A 300 13.02 -27.57 3.11
N LEU A 301 12.22 -26.73 3.77
CA LEU A 301 12.70 -25.84 4.82
C LEU A 301 11.86 -26.11 6.07
N GLN A 302 12.21 -27.20 6.76
CA GLN A 302 11.84 -27.38 8.15
C GLN A 302 12.53 -26.28 8.95
N ILE A 303 11.72 -25.38 9.53
CA ILE A 303 12.19 -24.38 10.47
C ILE A 303 12.52 -25.11 11.78
N ALA A 304 13.81 -25.23 12.09
CA ALA A 304 14.26 -25.57 13.42
C ALA A 304 14.05 -24.35 14.34
N PRO A 305 13.46 -24.51 15.55
CA PRO A 305 13.29 -23.40 16.47
C PRO A 305 14.56 -23.22 17.31
N ALA A 306 15.33 -22.17 17.04
CA ALA A 306 16.31 -21.65 17.99
C ALA A 306 16.60 -20.17 17.71
N ALA A 307 16.04 -19.32 18.56
CA ALA A 307 16.53 -18.00 18.99
C ALA A 307 17.65 -17.36 18.14
N MET A 308 17.30 -16.45 17.23
CA MET A 308 18.19 -15.34 16.88
C MET A 308 17.43 -14.03 16.95
N ALA A 309 17.78 -13.24 17.95
CA ALA A 309 17.22 -11.93 18.25
C ALA A 309 17.28 -11.00 17.04
N SER A 310 16.18 -10.30 16.78
CA SER A 310 16.18 -9.03 16.04
C SER A 310 17.28 -8.12 16.60
N SER A 311 18.17 -7.63 15.72
CA SER A 311 19.35 -6.76 15.96
C SER A 311 20.61 -7.39 16.59
N SER A 312 21.18 -8.43 15.97
CA SER A 312 22.52 -8.94 16.35
C SER A 312 23.63 -8.69 15.31
N GLY A 313 23.38 -7.90 14.27
CA GLY A 313 24.35 -7.55 13.22
C GLY A 313 24.99 -6.17 13.45
N PRO A 314 25.97 -5.77 12.61
CA PRO A 314 26.61 -4.45 12.71
C PRO A 314 25.63 -3.31 12.42
N THR A 315 26.08 -2.07 12.63
CA THR A 315 25.26 -0.86 12.43
C THR A 315 24.60 -0.85 11.04
N GLY A 316 23.27 -0.66 11.00
CA GLY A 316 22.51 -0.63 9.74
C GLY A 316 22.19 -2.01 9.14
N PHE A 317 22.45 -3.10 9.86
CA PHE A 317 22.10 -4.46 9.43
C PHE A 317 20.61 -4.77 9.60
N LEU A 318 19.95 -5.20 8.52
CA LEU A 318 18.53 -5.57 8.49
C LEU A 318 18.27 -6.77 7.58
N TRP A 319 17.50 -7.75 8.07
CA TRP A 319 17.06 -8.88 7.25
C TRP A 319 15.93 -8.46 6.30
N VAL A 320 16.09 -8.72 5.01
CA VAL A 320 15.02 -8.59 4.00
C VAL A 320 14.29 -9.92 3.81
N VAL A 321 15.05 -11.01 3.78
CA VAL A 321 14.55 -12.38 3.86
C VAL A 321 15.35 -13.06 4.99
N PRO A 322 14.73 -13.29 6.16
CA PRO A 322 15.43 -13.86 7.32
C PRO A 322 16.17 -15.14 6.97
N GLY A 323 17.47 -15.20 7.29
CA GLY A 323 18.32 -16.35 7.02
C GLY A 323 18.72 -16.54 5.55
N THR A 324 18.44 -15.58 4.67
CA THR A 324 18.79 -15.68 3.23
C THR A 324 19.38 -14.40 2.66
N LEU A 325 18.75 -13.25 2.93
CA LEU A 325 19.15 -11.97 2.33
C LEU A 325 19.00 -10.83 3.33
N ALA A 326 20.07 -10.06 3.53
CA ALA A 326 20.10 -8.87 4.38
C ALA A 326 20.65 -7.64 3.65
N GLY A 327 20.31 -6.46 4.15
CA GLY A 327 20.99 -5.20 3.86
C GLY A 327 21.91 -4.82 5.03
N ALA A 328 23.03 -4.17 4.74
CA ALA A 328 23.95 -3.65 5.75
C ALA A 328 24.60 -2.34 5.29
N ALA A 329 25.09 -1.55 6.25
CA ALA A 329 26.07 -0.49 5.97
C ALA A 329 27.45 -1.11 5.66
N MET A 330 28.35 -0.33 5.07
CA MET A 330 29.68 -0.81 4.73
C MET A 330 30.48 -1.12 6.03
N PRO A 331 31.01 -2.35 6.17
CA PRO A 331 31.89 -2.70 7.28
C PRO A 331 33.12 -1.78 7.33
N GLY A 332 33.52 -1.36 8.53
CA GLY A 332 34.71 -0.52 8.72
C GLY A 332 34.48 1.00 8.60
N VAL A 333 33.24 1.45 8.42
CA VAL A 333 32.89 2.88 8.33
C VAL A 333 32.64 3.51 9.70
N VAL A 334 31.95 2.79 10.59
CA VAL A 334 31.59 3.26 11.93
C VAL A 334 32.47 2.61 12.98
N ASP A 335 32.56 1.28 12.94
CA ASP A 335 33.39 0.47 13.82
C ASP A 335 34.58 -0.13 13.05
N ASP A 336 35.44 -0.85 13.75
CA ASP A 336 36.54 -1.58 13.13
C ASP A 336 36.03 -2.65 12.15
N ILE A 337 36.69 -2.79 11.00
CA ILE A 337 36.23 -3.71 9.94
C ILE A 337 36.18 -5.17 10.41
N ASP A 338 37.13 -5.61 11.23
CA ASP A 338 37.14 -6.98 11.75
C ASP A 338 36.00 -7.20 12.77
N HIS A 339 35.60 -6.15 13.50
CA HIS A 339 34.43 -6.20 14.38
C HIS A 339 33.14 -6.39 13.58
N ASP A 340 32.91 -5.57 12.56
CA ASP A 340 31.70 -5.63 11.72
C ASP A 340 31.58 -6.96 10.98
N LEU A 341 32.69 -7.46 10.41
CA LEU A 341 32.72 -8.73 9.69
C LEU A 341 32.47 -9.92 10.64
N ALA A 342 32.98 -9.88 11.87
CA ALA A 342 32.71 -10.91 12.87
C ALA A 342 31.22 -10.95 13.26
N LEU A 343 30.56 -9.79 13.38
CA LEU A 343 29.12 -9.71 13.63
C LEU A 343 28.31 -10.28 12.47
N LEU A 344 28.67 -9.95 11.22
CA LEU A 344 28.02 -10.49 10.03
C LEU A 344 28.14 -12.02 9.97
N LYS A 345 29.33 -12.55 10.23
CA LYS A 345 29.56 -14.00 10.31
C LYS A 345 28.73 -14.64 11.42
N ARG A 346 28.65 -14.01 12.59
CA ARG A 346 27.88 -14.50 13.75
C ARG A 346 26.39 -14.60 13.47
N VAL A 347 25.82 -13.68 12.69
CA VAL A 347 24.41 -13.74 12.28
C VAL A 347 24.17 -14.65 11.07
N GLY A 348 25.22 -15.33 10.59
CA GLY A 348 25.11 -16.37 9.57
C GLY A 348 25.31 -15.90 8.13
N ILE A 349 25.78 -14.65 7.90
CA ILE A 349 26.16 -14.21 6.55
C ILE A 349 27.38 -15.00 6.08
N THR A 350 27.35 -15.43 4.82
CA THR A 350 28.46 -16.16 4.18
C THR A 350 29.07 -15.40 3.00
N THR A 351 28.27 -14.58 2.31
CA THR A 351 28.72 -13.80 1.15
C THR A 351 28.22 -12.36 1.20
N LEU A 352 29.12 -11.42 0.97
CA LEU A 352 28.82 -9.99 0.80
C LEU A 352 28.63 -9.64 -0.68
N ILE A 353 27.71 -8.72 -0.95
CA ILE A 353 27.54 -8.07 -2.24
C ILE A 353 27.96 -6.60 -2.07
N THR A 354 29.13 -6.26 -2.62
CA THR A 354 29.73 -4.94 -2.49
C THR A 354 29.33 -4.05 -3.67
N LEU A 355 28.65 -2.94 -3.39
CA LEU A 355 28.15 -1.99 -4.41
C LEU A 355 28.97 -0.69 -4.52
N THR A 356 29.97 -0.50 -3.65
CA THR A 356 30.86 0.67 -3.68
C THR A 356 31.77 0.68 -4.89
N GLU A 357 32.26 1.87 -5.30
CA GLU A 357 33.17 1.99 -6.44
C GLU A 357 34.48 1.22 -6.22
N ARG A 358 34.94 1.18 -4.97
CA ARG A 358 36.06 0.36 -4.53
C ARG A 358 35.54 -0.90 -3.88
N ASP A 359 36.25 -1.99 -4.11
CA ASP A 359 35.95 -3.24 -3.45
C ASP A 359 36.31 -3.16 -1.95
N ILE A 360 35.68 -4.02 -1.15
CA ILE A 360 36.00 -4.19 0.27
C ILE A 360 37.33 -4.95 0.43
N ASP A 361 38.00 -4.77 1.57
CA ASP A 361 39.25 -5.45 1.88
C ASP A 361 39.08 -6.98 1.84
N GLN A 362 39.71 -7.61 0.84
CA GLN A 362 39.63 -9.06 0.63
C GLN A 362 40.43 -9.85 1.67
N GLU A 363 41.49 -9.27 2.25
CA GLU A 363 42.25 -9.93 3.31
C GLU A 363 41.45 -9.97 4.60
N ALA A 364 40.76 -8.87 4.94
CA ALA A 364 39.84 -8.83 6.07
C ALA A 364 38.71 -9.86 5.90
N LEU A 365 38.08 -9.94 4.72
CA LEU A 365 37.05 -10.96 4.46
C LEU A 365 37.56 -12.40 4.62
N ALA A 366 38.77 -12.68 4.14
CA ALA A 366 39.38 -13.99 4.25
C ALA A 366 39.59 -14.41 5.72
N ARG A 367 39.96 -13.46 6.60
CA ARG A 367 40.09 -13.72 8.06
C ARG A 367 38.79 -14.18 8.72
N HIS A 368 37.64 -13.75 8.20
CA HIS A 368 36.31 -14.09 8.72
C HIS A 368 35.58 -15.15 7.89
N GLU A 369 36.27 -15.77 6.93
CA GLU A 369 35.70 -16.77 6.01
C GLU A 369 34.43 -16.28 5.31
N LEU A 370 34.45 -15.02 4.86
CA LEU A 370 33.37 -14.40 4.09
C LEU A 370 33.78 -14.30 2.63
N LYS A 371 32.84 -14.55 1.73
CA LYS A 371 33.02 -14.38 0.29
C LYS A 371 32.51 -13.01 -0.15
N ASN A 372 32.90 -12.57 -1.34
CA ASN A 372 32.44 -11.31 -1.90
C ASN A 372 32.09 -11.41 -3.38
N VAL A 373 31.06 -10.66 -3.77
CA VAL A 373 30.73 -10.33 -5.14
C VAL A 373 30.75 -8.81 -5.26
N HIS A 374 31.69 -8.30 -6.06
CA HIS A 374 31.79 -6.87 -6.32
C HIS A 374 31.04 -6.49 -7.60
N LEU A 375 30.12 -5.54 -7.49
CA LEU A 375 29.49 -4.84 -8.61
C LEU A 375 29.61 -3.34 -8.34
N PRO A 376 30.57 -2.63 -8.93
CA PRO A 376 30.71 -1.19 -8.69
C PRO A 376 29.51 -0.43 -9.29
N VAL A 377 28.85 0.37 -8.45
CA VAL A 377 27.79 1.31 -8.82
C VAL A 377 28.20 2.68 -8.30
N TYR A 378 28.17 3.71 -9.15
CA TYR A 378 28.51 5.07 -8.72
C TYR A 378 27.58 5.57 -7.62
N ASP A 379 28.10 6.41 -6.73
CA ASP A 379 27.31 6.92 -5.62
C ASP A 379 26.04 7.66 -6.08
N ARG A 380 24.93 7.40 -5.38
CA ARG A 380 23.56 7.93 -5.66
C ARG A 380 22.93 7.53 -7.00
N GLU A 381 23.65 6.85 -7.88
CA GLU A 381 23.10 6.31 -9.13
C GLU A 381 22.40 4.96 -8.91
N ALA A 382 21.72 4.49 -9.96
CA ALA A 382 21.19 3.13 -10.07
C ALA A 382 22.12 2.27 -10.94
N PRO A 383 22.22 0.95 -10.72
CA PRO A 383 22.91 0.07 -11.67
C PRO A 383 22.19 0.08 -13.02
N SER A 384 22.89 -0.22 -14.11
CA SER A 384 22.23 -0.44 -15.39
C SER A 384 21.40 -1.73 -15.41
N LEU A 385 20.41 -1.82 -16.32
CA LEU A 385 19.56 -3.01 -16.46
C LEU A 385 20.36 -4.30 -16.71
N GLY A 386 21.45 -4.23 -17.48
CA GLY A 386 22.33 -5.39 -17.70
C GLY A 386 23.09 -5.80 -16.45
N GLN A 387 23.59 -4.82 -15.68
CA GLN A 387 24.30 -5.07 -14.43
C GLN A 387 23.38 -5.70 -13.36
N ILE A 388 22.16 -5.20 -13.20
CA ILE A 388 21.23 -5.76 -12.21
C ILE A 388 20.81 -7.18 -12.58
N GLN A 389 20.54 -7.48 -13.86
CA GLN A 389 20.19 -8.83 -14.30
C GLN A 389 21.32 -9.83 -14.02
N MET A 390 22.56 -9.46 -14.35
CA MET A 390 23.73 -10.28 -14.08
C MET A 390 23.90 -10.52 -12.59
N LEU A 391 23.77 -9.47 -11.77
CA LEU A 391 23.91 -9.57 -10.32
C LEU A 391 22.83 -10.45 -9.71
N LEU A 392 21.55 -10.21 -10.02
CA LEU A 392 20.44 -10.99 -9.49
C LEU A 392 20.49 -12.46 -9.93
N LYS A 393 20.98 -12.75 -11.15
CA LYS A 393 21.23 -14.12 -11.59
C LYS A 393 22.34 -14.80 -10.79
N ARG A 394 23.41 -14.05 -10.47
CA ARG A 394 24.51 -14.55 -9.65
C ARG A 394 24.08 -14.77 -8.19
N MET A 395 23.31 -13.85 -7.62
CA MET A 395 22.73 -13.98 -6.28
C MET A 395 21.84 -15.22 -6.17
N GLU A 396 20.98 -15.47 -7.15
CA GLU A 396 20.16 -16.70 -7.22
C GLU A 396 21.02 -17.97 -7.19
N ILE A 397 22.09 -18.02 -7.99
CA ILE A 397 22.99 -19.18 -8.01
C ILE A 397 23.66 -19.39 -6.65
N LEU A 398 24.01 -18.30 -5.95
CA LEU A 398 24.62 -18.38 -4.62
C LEU A 398 23.61 -18.85 -3.56
N VAL A 399 22.41 -18.26 -3.53
CA VAL A 399 21.33 -18.70 -2.64
C VAL A 399 20.96 -20.16 -2.88
N GLY A 400 20.89 -20.59 -4.15
CA GLY A 400 20.65 -21.99 -4.51
C GLY A 400 21.76 -22.96 -4.07
N ARG A 401 22.95 -22.45 -3.71
CA ARG A 401 24.05 -23.22 -3.11
C ARG A 401 24.06 -23.16 -1.57
N GLY A 402 23.06 -22.53 -0.97
CA GLY A 402 22.94 -22.35 0.48
C GLY A 402 23.75 -21.18 1.04
N GLU A 403 24.21 -20.25 0.19
CA GLU A 403 24.86 -19.02 0.66
C GLU A 403 23.83 -18.04 1.24
N VAL A 404 24.20 -17.37 2.32
CA VAL A 404 23.41 -16.31 2.96
C VAL A 404 24.04 -14.96 2.64
N LEU A 405 23.27 -14.08 2.02
CA LEU A 405 23.79 -12.87 1.38
C LEU A 405 23.56 -11.61 2.22
N ALA A 406 24.55 -10.72 2.26
CA ALA A 406 24.40 -9.35 2.74
C ALA A 406 24.78 -8.35 1.65
N VAL A 407 23.85 -7.48 1.27
CA VAL A 407 24.08 -6.41 0.29
C VAL A 407 24.47 -5.14 1.02
N HIS A 408 25.56 -4.50 0.59
CA HIS A 408 26.01 -3.25 1.20
C HIS A 408 26.50 -2.23 0.18
N CYS A 409 26.45 -0.98 0.62
CA CYS A 409 27.08 0.19 0.01
C CYS A 409 27.57 1.06 1.18
N LEU A 410 28.02 2.30 0.94
CA LEU A 410 28.56 3.16 2.01
C LEU A 410 27.66 3.25 3.25
N GLY A 411 26.47 3.86 3.09
CA GLY A 411 25.49 3.99 4.19
C GLY A 411 24.49 2.85 4.27
N GLY A 412 24.50 1.92 3.31
CA GLY A 412 23.56 0.80 3.27
C GLY A 412 22.13 1.17 2.88
N LEU A 413 21.86 2.34 2.26
CA LEU A 413 20.50 2.87 2.07
C LEU A 413 20.09 3.03 0.58
N GLY A 414 20.82 3.82 -0.21
CA GLY A 414 20.50 4.06 -1.63
C GLY A 414 20.69 2.81 -2.50
N ARG A 415 21.93 2.57 -2.95
CA ARG A 415 22.30 1.42 -3.81
C ARG A 415 21.86 0.08 -3.23
N THR A 416 22.09 -0.13 -1.93
CA THR A 416 21.66 -1.33 -1.20
C THR A 416 20.15 -1.52 -1.30
N GLY A 417 19.37 -0.48 -1.00
CA GLY A 417 17.91 -0.51 -1.11
C GLY A 417 17.46 -0.85 -2.54
N THR A 418 18.10 -0.28 -3.55
CA THR A 418 17.78 -0.54 -4.96
C THR A 418 17.97 -2.01 -5.33
N VAL A 419 19.10 -2.63 -4.95
CA VAL A 419 19.37 -4.05 -5.26
C VAL A 419 18.44 -4.99 -4.49
N LEU A 420 18.19 -4.70 -3.20
CA LEU A 420 17.26 -5.48 -2.38
C LEU A 420 15.82 -5.40 -2.92
N THR A 421 15.42 -4.22 -3.41
CA THR A 421 14.11 -4.02 -4.04
C THR A 421 14.02 -4.78 -5.36
N ALA A 422 15.05 -4.69 -6.21
CA ALA A 422 15.09 -5.42 -7.48
C ALA A 422 15.04 -6.95 -7.30
N TRP A 423 15.65 -7.47 -6.23
CA TRP A 423 15.52 -8.88 -5.84
C TRP A 423 14.06 -9.26 -5.54
N LEU A 424 13.35 -8.45 -4.76
CA LEU A 424 11.95 -8.68 -4.44
C LEU A 424 11.05 -8.60 -5.69
N ILE A 425 11.34 -7.70 -6.64
CA ILE A 425 10.62 -7.62 -7.91
C ILE A 425 10.77 -8.92 -8.71
N ARG A 426 12.01 -9.43 -8.78
CA ARG A 426 12.32 -10.71 -9.43
C ARG A 426 11.56 -11.88 -8.80
N GLU A 427 11.35 -11.87 -7.48
CA GLU A 427 10.57 -12.88 -6.76
C GLU A 427 9.04 -12.74 -6.97
N GLY A 428 8.60 -11.81 -7.83
CA GLY A 428 7.22 -11.68 -8.28
C GLY A 428 6.44 -10.53 -7.65
N LEU A 429 7.11 -9.60 -6.96
CA LEU A 429 6.48 -8.37 -6.46
C LEU A 429 6.51 -7.28 -7.54
N THR A 430 5.54 -6.37 -7.50
CA THR A 430 5.62 -5.14 -8.31
C THR A 430 6.69 -4.21 -7.75
N ALA A 431 7.22 -3.29 -8.55
CA ALA A 431 8.22 -2.32 -8.09
C ALA A 431 7.73 -1.52 -6.88
N GLN A 432 6.46 -1.14 -6.90
CA GLN A 432 5.83 -0.41 -5.81
C GLN A 432 5.72 -1.24 -4.53
N GLU A 433 5.32 -2.51 -4.61
CA GLU A 433 5.17 -3.36 -3.43
C GLU A 433 6.54 -3.75 -2.85
N ALA A 434 7.52 -4.03 -3.72
CA ALA A 434 8.89 -4.28 -3.32
C ALA A 434 9.50 -3.08 -2.59
N LEU A 435 9.31 -1.87 -3.15
CA LEU A 435 9.80 -0.61 -2.56
C LEU A 435 9.15 -0.33 -1.20
N ARG A 436 7.83 -0.55 -1.11
CA ARG A 436 7.09 -0.43 0.15
C ARG A 436 7.65 -1.40 1.20
N ARG A 437 7.93 -2.65 0.81
CA ARG A 437 8.41 -3.70 1.71
C ARG A 437 9.80 -3.40 2.27
N VAL A 438 10.73 -2.91 1.45
CA VAL A 438 12.04 -2.50 1.99
C VAL A 438 11.94 -1.26 2.86
N ARG A 439 11.08 -0.29 2.53
CA ARG A 439 10.91 0.94 3.33
C ARG A 439 10.26 0.73 4.70
N LEU A 440 9.56 -0.40 4.88
CA LEU A 440 9.12 -0.83 6.21
C LEU A 440 10.29 -1.29 7.10
N LEU A 441 11.41 -1.74 6.51
CA LEU A 441 12.62 -2.14 7.23
C LEU A 441 13.50 -0.92 7.56
N ASP A 442 13.76 -0.07 6.56
CA ASP A 442 14.35 1.26 6.77
C ASP A 442 13.70 2.27 5.82
N PRO A 443 13.03 3.33 6.32
CA PRO A 443 12.33 4.30 5.47
C PRO A 443 13.25 5.07 4.52
N ARG A 444 14.57 5.03 4.75
CA ARG A 444 15.57 5.68 3.92
C ARG A 444 16.08 4.79 2.79
N TYR A 445 15.62 3.53 2.68
CA TYR A 445 15.95 2.69 1.53
C TYR A 445 15.42 3.30 0.23
N VAL A 446 16.28 3.29 -0.80
CA VAL A 446 16.08 3.95 -2.11
C VAL A 446 15.91 5.46 -1.93
N GLN A 447 16.93 6.21 -2.35
CA GLN A 447 17.12 7.61 -1.92
C GLN A 447 16.97 8.63 -3.05
N SER A 448 16.76 8.20 -4.28
CA SER A 448 16.59 9.10 -5.43
C SER A 448 15.44 8.66 -6.35
N ALA A 449 14.82 9.64 -7.01
CA ALA A 449 13.80 9.39 -8.03
C ALA A 449 14.34 8.57 -9.21
N GLU A 450 15.62 8.72 -9.53
CA GLU A 450 16.31 7.91 -10.55
C GLU A 450 16.34 6.42 -10.19
N GLN A 451 16.57 6.09 -8.91
CA GLN A 451 16.54 4.71 -8.43
C GLN A 451 15.12 4.13 -8.44
N GLU A 452 14.10 4.93 -8.13
CA GLU A 452 12.70 4.50 -8.23
C GLU A 452 12.28 4.27 -9.69
N ALA A 453 12.62 5.19 -10.60
CA ALA A 453 12.36 5.05 -12.03
C ALA A 453 13.06 3.82 -12.61
N PHE A 454 14.29 3.54 -12.20
CA PHE A 454 15.02 2.33 -12.57
C PHE A 454 14.28 1.04 -12.15
N LEU A 455 13.71 1.01 -10.95
CA LEU A 455 12.97 -0.16 -10.45
C LEU A 455 11.69 -0.41 -11.26
N GLN A 456 10.99 0.66 -11.67
CA GLN A 456 9.84 0.56 -12.57
C GLN A 456 10.26 0.03 -13.95
N GLN A 457 11.35 0.58 -14.51
CA GLN A 457 11.91 0.11 -15.78
C GLN A 457 12.32 -1.38 -15.73
N TYR A 458 12.85 -1.83 -14.58
CA TYR A 458 13.22 -3.23 -14.38
C TYR A 458 11.99 -4.16 -14.32
N GLU A 459 10.91 -3.74 -13.66
CA GLU A 459 9.63 -4.48 -13.64
C GLU A 459 9.06 -4.65 -15.05
N GLU A 460 8.98 -3.56 -15.82
CA GLU A 460 8.48 -3.59 -17.20
C GLU A 460 9.26 -4.58 -18.07
N LEU A 461 10.59 -4.62 -17.90
CA LEU A 461 11.45 -5.53 -18.63
C LEU A 461 11.20 -7.01 -18.27
N ILE A 462 10.93 -7.31 -16.99
CA ILE A 462 10.57 -8.68 -16.58
C ILE A 462 9.23 -9.07 -17.21
N LEU A 463 8.24 -8.19 -17.18
CA LEU A 463 6.91 -8.45 -17.76
C LEU A 463 6.98 -8.69 -19.28
N GLN A 464 7.82 -7.95 -20.00
CA GLN A 464 8.05 -8.15 -21.43
C GLN A 464 8.73 -9.48 -21.80
N LYS A 465 9.40 -10.15 -20.85
CA LYS A 465 10.00 -11.48 -21.07
C LYS A 465 9.05 -12.65 -20.77
N ILE A 466 7.91 -12.37 -20.14
CA ILE A 466 6.90 -13.36 -19.75
C ILE A 466 5.81 -13.49 -20.84
N ILE A 467 5.60 -12.43 -21.63
CA ILE A 467 4.79 -12.41 -22.85
C ILE A 467 5.65 -12.89 -24.02
#